data_AF-A0A7S2AVY3-F1
#
_entry.id   AF-A0A7S2AVY3-F1
#
_cell.length_a   1.000
_cell.length_b   1.000
_cell.length_c   1.000
_cell.angle_alpha   90.00
_cell.angle_beta   90.00
_cell.angle_gamma   90.00
#
_symmetry.space_group_name_H-M   'P 1'
#
loop_
_entity.id
_entity.type
_entity.pdbx_description
1 polymer ?
#
loop_
_entity_poly.entity_id
_entity_poly.type
_entity_poly.pdbx_seq_one_letter_code
_entity_poly.pdbx_strand_id
1 'polypeptide(L)'
;SRDRKDSRPRSRDRKDSRSRSRSDGRAGGPDAGRPKKPDDYGVDTMKITDDDAAFILGKGGKTKEKISRVSEAEIELFERDLILEIRGSRLQRRRAKKYAEGVMAQRTGPVTVTEDYDDGDLTMIQVPQEAVGFVTGRAGNFLRTIEEEWCTLMFFCEVGSGGRNRDYEKLAIFGSVRGRRGAELKVLSAVETKVPGYYEKIRDQVVSRDKGQDEGGTWGTDTMTFQDDELSYALGKQGGTRKKLERSSGAIVQYVGHVALFSGDRTQRRHAREYMKWLFDQLEGPVYVEGWEDRDDCTVIDVPSDCIGYITGNRRATLGAMEEEWGVLMFFMNKSGEKGKSRGGTEMLIICGPKRNRRGAELKAMSGIETKSPGTFTRGIREKFSDEKGFDTDRIIFKDDELSYALGKEGATRKKLEMAAGAILQYVGHVAFIAGSLKERRRCKEFIQWLLAQRRGSVTIPDISKRDDSTEMHIPENCKGWVTGNRGSELRRMEQETGVYMFMALDARGEERLIIFCNDPGSKSSPRGRMAAERLVNEMIQEKLRDDGGRGGKDSRSPSRRRSPSRRRSPSRRKDSRRRSPPRRDSRSRSGRR
;
A
#
# COMPACT_ATOMS: atom_id res chain seq x y z
N SER A 1 -27.89 94.82 10.51
CA SER A 1 -28.30 93.89 11.57
C SER A 1 -27.06 93.15 12.06
N ARG A 2 -26.58 93.50 13.26
CA ARG A 2 -25.63 92.83 14.19
C ARG A 2 -24.44 92.08 13.55
N ASP A 3 -23.24 92.67 13.56
CA ASP A 3 -22.20 92.64 14.63
C ASP A 3 -21.25 91.42 14.51
N ARG A 4 -19.97 91.65 14.18
CA ARG A 4 -18.77 91.56 15.07
C ARG A 4 -18.40 90.10 15.45
N LYS A 5 -17.14 89.65 15.53
CA LYS A 5 -15.82 90.28 15.72
C LYS A 5 -14.73 89.21 15.56
N ASP A 6 -13.53 89.66 15.20
CA ASP A 6 -12.23 89.02 15.43
C ASP A 6 -12.08 88.34 16.80
N SER A 7 -11.28 87.27 16.89
CA SER A 7 -9.90 87.33 17.46
C SER A 7 -9.26 85.95 17.74
N ARG A 8 -7.99 85.88 17.33
CA ARG A 8 -6.91 84.91 17.67
C ARG A 8 -6.72 84.76 19.21
N PRO A 9 -6.10 83.69 19.78
CA PRO A 9 -4.73 83.29 19.43
C PRO A 9 -4.27 81.82 19.59
N ARG A 10 -3.05 81.63 19.07
CA ARG A 10 -2.05 80.55 19.23
C ARG A 10 -1.86 80.09 20.68
N SER A 11 -1.56 78.81 20.92
CA SER A 11 -0.17 78.27 21.07
C SER A 11 -0.12 76.84 21.63
N ARG A 12 0.78 76.01 21.06
CA ARG A 12 1.68 75.00 21.69
C ARG A 12 1.03 73.88 22.53
N ASP A 13 1.37 72.59 22.47
CA ASP A 13 2.59 71.88 22.11
C ASP A 13 2.28 70.36 22.05
N ARG A 14 3.03 69.65 21.19
CA ARG A 14 3.58 68.28 21.37
C ARG A 14 2.70 67.02 21.52
N LYS A 15 2.95 66.13 20.53
CA LYS A 15 3.30 64.69 20.62
C LYS A 15 2.21 63.63 20.42
N ASP A 16 2.46 62.86 19.36
CA ASP A 16 2.41 61.40 19.23
C ASP A 16 1.15 60.65 19.71
N SER A 17 0.36 60.12 18.76
CA SER A 17 0.48 58.70 18.40
C SER A 17 -0.58 58.24 17.37
N ARG A 18 -0.05 57.99 16.17
CA ARG A 18 -0.33 56.89 15.22
C ARG A 18 -1.77 56.33 15.13
N SER A 19 -2.37 56.69 14.01
CA SER A 19 -3.55 56.15 13.36
C SER A 19 -3.50 54.62 13.12
N ARG A 20 -4.57 53.94 13.52
CA ARG A 20 -4.99 52.65 12.96
C ARG A 20 -6.10 52.93 11.94
N SER A 21 -5.79 52.88 10.66
CA SER A 21 -6.78 52.93 9.58
C SER A 21 -6.99 51.53 8.99
N ARG A 22 -8.27 51.17 8.96
CA ARG A 22 -8.89 50.04 8.27
C ARG A 22 -8.46 49.98 6.79
N SER A 23 -8.40 48.77 6.23
CA SER A 23 -8.74 48.54 4.84
C SER A 23 -9.28 47.14 4.61
N ASP A 24 -10.30 47.11 3.76
CA ASP A 24 -11.20 46.03 3.42
C ASP A 24 -10.59 44.83 2.68
N GLY A 25 -11.25 43.69 2.86
CA GLY A 25 -11.67 42.75 1.82
C GLY A 25 -10.73 42.42 0.68
N ARG A 26 -10.09 41.24 0.76
CA ARG A 26 -9.76 40.45 -0.44
C ARG A 26 -10.16 39.00 -0.24
N ALA A 27 -11.11 38.59 -1.08
CA ALA A 27 -11.53 37.21 -1.28
C ALA A 27 -10.33 36.31 -1.55
N GLY A 28 -10.12 35.33 -0.67
CA GLY A 28 -9.14 34.26 -0.85
C GLY A 28 -9.65 33.26 -1.88
N GLY A 29 -8.83 33.01 -2.91
CA GLY A 29 -9.11 32.02 -3.95
C GLY A 29 -9.13 30.58 -3.40
N PRO A 30 -9.64 29.61 -4.18
CA PRO A 30 -9.87 28.25 -3.70
C PRO A 30 -8.53 27.51 -3.52
N ASP A 31 -8.22 27.15 -2.27
CA ASP A 31 -7.16 26.23 -1.88
C ASP A 31 -7.52 24.80 -2.35
N ALA A 32 -7.26 24.53 -3.63
CA ALA A 32 -7.58 23.26 -4.27
C ALA A 32 -6.47 22.23 -4.00
N GLY A 33 -6.57 21.52 -2.87
CA GLY A 33 -5.71 20.36 -2.63
C GLY A 33 -5.66 19.82 -1.21
N ARG A 34 -6.08 20.59 -0.22
CA ARG A 34 -6.26 20.08 1.15
C ARG A 34 -7.71 19.62 1.32
N PRO A 35 -7.97 18.43 1.91
CA PRO A 35 -9.32 18.09 2.32
C PRO A 35 -9.83 19.23 3.19
N LYS A 36 -10.97 19.81 2.80
CA LYS A 36 -11.56 20.91 3.55
C LYS A 36 -11.76 20.41 4.97
N LYS A 37 -11.10 21.06 5.93
CA LYS A 37 -11.25 20.71 7.34
C LYS A 37 -12.74 20.78 7.70
N PRO A 38 -13.28 19.80 8.45
CA PRO A 38 -14.64 19.86 8.97
C PRO A 38 -14.91 21.20 9.67
N ASP A 39 -16.15 21.66 9.63
CA ASP A 39 -16.54 22.93 10.26
C ASP A 39 -16.33 22.89 11.80
N ASP A 40 -16.27 21.68 12.39
CA ASP A 40 -16.00 21.42 13.80
C ASP A 40 -14.54 21.00 14.09
N TYR A 41 -13.64 21.23 13.13
CA TYR A 41 -12.22 20.94 13.30
C TYR A 41 -11.62 21.76 14.43
N GLY A 42 -10.98 21.08 15.36
CA GLY A 42 -10.42 21.70 16.56
C GLY A 42 -9.22 20.92 17.09
N VAL A 43 -8.79 21.32 18.27
CA VAL A 43 -7.67 20.73 19.00
C VAL A 43 -8.09 20.48 20.44
N ASP A 44 -7.93 19.24 20.90
CA ASP A 44 -8.08 18.87 22.30
C ASP A 44 -6.72 18.44 22.83
N THR A 45 -6.45 18.71 24.10
CA THR A 45 -5.21 18.28 24.77
C THR A 45 -5.52 17.41 25.97
N MET A 46 -4.65 16.44 26.22
CA MET A 46 -4.72 15.56 27.37
C MET A 46 -3.35 15.54 28.06
N LYS A 47 -3.35 15.81 29.37
CA LYS A 47 -2.16 15.60 30.20
C LYS A 47 -2.00 14.11 30.45
N ILE A 48 -0.77 13.63 30.34
CA ILE A 48 -0.44 12.23 30.57
C ILE A 48 0.75 12.13 31.53
N THR A 49 1.00 10.95 32.09
CA THR A 49 2.22 10.70 32.86
C THR A 49 3.38 10.29 31.94
N ASP A 50 4.61 10.33 32.46
CA ASP A 50 5.80 9.85 31.73
C ASP A 50 5.66 8.36 31.33
N ASP A 51 5.14 7.54 32.23
CA ASP A 51 4.83 6.13 31.97
C ASP A 51 3.79 5.96 30.85
N ASP A 52 2.77 6.80 30.84
CA ASP A 52 1.71 6.75 29.82
C ASP A 52 2.24 7.21 28.46
N ALA A 53 3.15 8.20 28.43
CA ALA A 53 3.79 8.68 27.22
C ALA A 53 4.55 7.55 26.51
N ALA A 54 5.33 6.77 27.25
CA ALA A 54 6.07 5.63 26.71
C ALA A 54 5.11 4.56 26.12
N PHE A 55 3.98 4.31 26.77
CA PHE A 55 3.01 3.30 26.34
C PHE A 55 2.17 3.76 25.14
N ILE A 56 1.71 5.02 25.12
CA ILE A 56 1.01 5.65 24.00
C ILE A 56 1.91 5.74 22.77
N LEU A 57 3.19 6.08 22.95
CA LEU A 57 4.15 6.04 21.85
C LEU A 57 4.28 4.60 21.33
N GLY A 58 4.48 3.64 22.24
CA GLY A 58 4.70 2.25 21.91
C GLY A 58 6.01 2.02 21.14
N LYS A 59 6.34 0.75 20.87
CA LYS A 59 7.58 0.40 20.16
C LYS A 59 7.59 1.01 18.75
N GLY A 60 8.45 2.00 18.54
CA GLY A 60 8.60 2.68 17.25
C GLY A 60 7.43 3.58 16.85
N GLY A 61 6.62 4.07 17.81
CA GLY A 61 5.49 4.96 17.51
C GLY A 61 4.20 4.24 17.07
N LYS A 62 4.22 2.90 17.02
CA LYS A 62 3.13 2.09 16.46
C LYS A 62 1.79 2.27 17.17
N THR A 63 1.78 2.44 18.50
CA THR A 63 0.54 2.59 19.27
C THR A 63 -0.12 3.91 18.94
N LYS A 64 0.63 5.02 18.95
CA LYS A 64 0.16 6.35 18.53
C LYS A 64 -0.38 6.32 17.10
N GLU A 65 0.36 5.73 16.16
CA GLU A 65 -0.07 5.57 14.77
C GLU A 65 -1.35 4.74 14.64
N LYS A 66 -1.54 3.71 15.49
CA LYS A 66 -2.79 2.94 15.52
C LYS A 66 -3.95 3.78 16.03
N ILE A 67 -3.81 4.47 17.16
CA ILE A 67 -4.87 5.34 17.69
C ILE A 67 -5.26 6.39 16.65
N SER A 68 -4.28 7.02 16.00
CA SER A 68 -4.51 8.00 14.94
C SER A 68 -5.28 7.39 13.77
N ARG A 69 -4.90 6.19 13.29
CA ARG A 69 -5.60 5.53 12.18
C ARG A 69 -7.03 5.10 12.53
N VAL A 70 -7.25 4.56 13.74
CA VAL A 70 -8.56 4.04 14.16
C VAL A 70 -9.54 5.16 14.51
N SER A 71 -9.04 6.28 15.05
CA SER A 71 -9.85 7.47 15.37
C SER A 71 -10.00 8.45 14.22
N GLU A 72 -9.17 8.32 13.18
CA GLU A 72 -9.01 9.28 12.08
C GLU A 72 -8.55 10.68 12.55
N ALA A 73 -8.06 10.80 13.78
CA ALA A 73 -7.52 12.03 14.33
C ALA A 73 -6.02 12.16 14.05
N GLU A 74 -5.54 13.39 13.93
CA GLU A 74 -4.11 13.71 13.99
C GLU A 74 -3.68 13.69 15.46
N ILE A 75 -2.68 12.87 15.79
CA ILE A 75 -2.19 12.70 17.17
C ILE A 75 -0.71 13.06 17.25
N GLU A 76 -0.41 14.05 18.08
CA GLU A 76 0.94 14.51 18.36
C GLU A 76 1.23 14.36 19.85
N LEU A 77 2.40 13.81 20.17
CA LEU A 77 2.84 13.60 21.55
C LEU A 77 4.01 14.52 21.83
N PHE A 78 3.82 15.47 22.73
CA PHE A 78 4.86 16.37 23.21
C PHE A 78 5.47 15.79 24.48
N GLU A 79 6.46 14.91 24.31
CA GLU A 79 7.10 14.14 25.41
C GLU A 79 7.66 15.05 26.51
N ARG A 80 8.23 16.20 26.16
CA ARG A 80 8.81 17.15 27.14
C ARG A 80 7.74 17.79 28.03
N ASP A 81 6.57 18.04 27.46
CA ASP A 81 5.48 18.74 28.13
C ASP A 81 4.44 17.75 28.72
N LEU A 82 4.60 16.45 28.45
CA LEU A 82 3.67 15.37 28.78
C LEU A 82 2.22 15.68 28.34
N ILE A 83 2.10 16.18 27.12
CA ILE A 83 0.83 16.54 26.50
C ILE A 83 0.61 15.70 25.25
N LEU A 84 -0.52 15.01 25.21
CA LEU A 84 -1.08 14.43 24.00
C LEU A 84 -2.02 15.45 23.35
N GLU A 85 -1.67 15.91 22.15
CA GLU A 85 -2.49 16.81 21.36
C GLU A 85 -3.23 16.02 20.28
N ILE A 86 -4.53 16.28 20.17
CA ILE A 86 -5.44 15.56 19.29
C ILE A 86 -6.17 16.58 18.41
N ARG A 87 -6.03 16.46 17.10
CA ARG A 87 -6.69 17.34 16.13
C ARG A 87 -7.61 16.54 15.20
N GLY A 88 -8.74 17.12 14.81
CA GLY A 88 -9.75 16.45 13.99
C GLY A 88 -11.12 17.05 14.21
N SER A 89 -12.17 16.41 13.69
CA SER A 89 -13.57 16.74 14.05
C SER A 89 -13.84 16.43 15.52
N ARG A 90 -14.94 16.95 16.08
CA ARG A 90 -15.34 16.70 17.47
C ARG A 90 -15.47 15.20 17.75
N LEU A 91 -16.02 14.45 16.80
CA LEU A 91 -16.15 12.99 16.90
C LEU A 91 -14.79 12.28 16.87
N GLN A 92 -13.90 12.67 15.94
CA GLN A 92 -12.55 12.10 15.85
C GLN A 92 -11.75 12.34 17.12
N ARG A 93 -11.81 13.56 17.68
CA ARG A 93 -11.11 13.90 18.93
C ARG A 93 -11.66 13.13 20.13
N ARG A 94 -12.98 12.99 20.25
CA ARG A 94 -13.63 12.18 21.29
C ARG A 94 -13.20 10.71 21.21
N ARG A 95 -13.22 10.11 20.01
CA ARG A 95 -12.76 8.73 19.79
C ARG A 95 -11.29 8.55 20.14
N ALA A 96 -10.41 9.43 19.66
CA ALA A 96 -8.99 9.38 19.96
C ALA A 96 -8.68 9.46 21.46
N LYS A 97 -9.38 10.33 22.18
CA LYS A 97 -9.26 10.45 23.64
C LYS A 97 -9.68 9.16 24.34
N LYS A 98 -10.87 8.64 24.04
CA LYS A 98 -11.40 7.36 24.54
C LYS A 98 -10.43 6.20 24.31
N TYR A 99 -9.86 6.13 23.11
CA TYR A 99 -8.89 5.09 22.74
C TYR A 99 -7.57 5.23 23.50
N ALA A 100 -7.06 6.44 23.66
CA ALA A 100 -5.85 6.69 24.44
C ALA A 100 -6.06 6.33 25.92
N GLU A 101 -7.22 6.65 26.49
CA GLU A 101 -7.62 6.24 27.84
C GLU A 101 -7.68 4.71 27.98
N GLY A 102 -8.29 4.00 27.02
CA GLY A 102 -8.32 2.53 27.02
C GLY A 102 -6.91 1.91 26.94
N VAL A 103 -6.03 2.47 26.12
CA VAL A 103 -4.62 2.06 26.03
C VAL A 103 -3.90 2.29 27.36
N MET A 104 -4.05 3.45 27.99
CA MET A 104 -3.44 3.72 29.31
C MET A 104 -4.01 2.78 30.39
N ALA A 105 -5.32 2.54 30.39
CA ALA A 105 -5.98 1.68 31.37
C ALA A 105 -5.48 0.23 31.28
N GLN A 106 -5.21 -0.29 30.07
CA GLN A 106 -4.67 -1.63 29.87
C GLN A 106 -3.32 -1.87 30.59
N ARG A 107 -2.55 -0.81 30.86
CA ARG A 107 -1.31 -0.87 31.65
C ARG A 107 -1.59 -1.05 33.13
N THR A 108 -2.57 -0.33 33.66
CA THR A 108 -2.82 -0.20 35.11
C THR A 108 -3.84 -1.20 35.63
N GLY A 109 -4.67 -1.78 34.76
CA GLY A 109 -5.69 -2.74 35.18
C GLY A 109 -6.65 -3.16 34.05
N PRO A 110 -7.81 -3.75 34.40
CA PRO A 110 -8.84 -4.08 33.42
C PRO A 110 -9.41 -2.80 32.79
N VAL A 111 -9.62 -2.83 31.48
CA VAL A 111 -10.31 -1.74 30.77
C VAL A 111 -11.79 -1.81 31.13
N THR A 112 -12.36 -0.71 31.60
CA THR A 112 -13.81 -0.62 31.85
C THR A 112 -14.46 0.09 30.67
N VAL A 113 -15.52 -0.49 30.13
CA VAL A 113 -16.32 0.11 29.04
C VAL A 113 -17.72 0.41 29.59
N THR A 114 -18.08 1.69 29.57
CA THR A 114 -19.40 2.20 30.00
C THR A 114 -20.29 2.47 28.80
N GLU A 115 -21.60 2.72 29.03
CA GLU A 115 -22.58 2.88 27.95
C GLU A 115 -22.31 4.10 27.04
N ASP A 116 -21.59 5.11 27.53
CA ASP A 116 -21.19 6.31 26.80
C ASP A 116 -19.98 6.12 25.86
N TYR A 117 -19.40 4.91 25.84
CA TYR A 117 -18.26 4.57 24.96
C TYR A 117 -18.68 4.26 23.52
N ASP A 118 -19.96 4.02 23.24
CA ASP A 118 -20.42 3.71 21.90
C ASP A 118 -20.69 5.00 21.09
N ASP A 119 -19.71 5.39 20.27
CA ASP A 119 -19.84 6.50 19.31
C ASP A 119 -20.20 5.98 17.91
N GLY A 120 -20.91 4.83 17.82
CA GLY A 120 -21.14 4.07 16.60
C GLY A 120 -19.89 3.31 16.10
N ASP A 121 -18.85 3.26 16.94
CA ASP A 121 -17.52 2.74 16.65
C ASP A 121 -17.18 1.49 17.46
N LEU A 122 -18.16 0.85 18.12
CA LEU A 122 -17.94 -0.27 19.03
C LEU A 122 -18.70 -1.53 18.58
N THR A 123 -18.03 -2.68 18.64
CA THR A 123 -18.64 -4.00 18.59
C THR A 123 -18.20 -4.80 19.80
N MET A 124 -19.17 -5.30 20.58
CA MET A 124 -18.91 -6.14 21.76
C MET A 124 -19.16 -7.60 21.43
N ILE A 125 -18.17 -8.46 21.72
CA ILE A 125 -18.35 -9.92 21.63
C ILE A 125 -18.05 -10.62 22.94
N GLN A 126 -18.75 -11.73 23.17
CA GLN A 126 -18.46 -12.64 24.27
C GLN A 126 -17.46 -13.68 23.76
N VAL A 127 -16.36 -13.85 24.49
CA VAL A 127 -15.33 -14.85 24.22
C VAL A 127 -15.41 -15.87 25.36
N PRO A 128 -15.70 -17.15 25.08
CA PRO A 128 -15.69 -18.20 26.12
C PRO A 128 -14.37 -18.18 26.90
N GLN A 129 -14.44 -18.34 28.22
CA GLN A 129 -13.27 -18.21 29.10
C GLN A 129 -12.10 -19.11 28.65
N GLU A 130 -12.40 -20.31 28.16
CA GLU A 130 -11.43 -21.28 27.63
C GLU A 130 -10.78 -20.88 26.30
N ALA A 131 -11.38 -19.95 25.56
CA ALA A 131 -10.88 -19.42 24.29
C ALA A 131 -10.07 -18.12 24.44
N VAL A 132 -10.18 -17.41 25.57
CA VAL A 132 -9.52 -16.11 25.81
C VAL A 132 -8.02 -16.16 25.55
N GLY A 133 -7.33 -17.17 26.10
CA GLY A 133 -5.88 -17.33 25.90
C GLY A 133 -5.51 -17.63 24.45
N PHE A 134 -6.35 -18.39 23.74
CA PHE A 134 -6.15 -18.74 22.32
C PHE A 134 -6.34 -17.52 21.41
N VAL A 135 -7.41 -16.76 21.65
CA VAL A 135 -7.72 -15.49 20.96
C VAL A 135 -6.65 -14.44 21.27
N THR A 136 -6.17 -14.35 22.51
CA THR A 136 -5.08 -13.41 22.83
C THR A 136 -3.79 -13.76 22.07
N GLY A 137 -3.49 -15.06 22.02
CA GLY A 137 -2.25 -15.58 21.44
C GLY A 137 -1.02 -15.27 22.29
N ARG A 138 0.11 -15.90 21.95
CA ARG A 138 1.37 -15.72 22.70
C ARG A 138 1.79 -14.25 22.73
N ALA A 139 1.96 -13.70 23.93
CA ALA A 139 2.29 -12.28 24.16
C ALA A 139 1.29 -11.28 23.51
N GLY A 140 0.05 -11.69 23.27
CA GLY A 140 -0.96 -10.86 22.60
C GLY A 140 -0.79 -10.78 21.08
N ASN A 141 0.09 -11.58 20.48
CA ASN A 141 0.47 -11.42 19.08
C ASN A 141 -0.69 -11.65 18.10
N PHE A 142 -1.63 -12.55 18.43
CA PHE A 142 -2.77 -12.82 17.56
C PHE A 142 -3.71 -11.62 17.48
N LEU A 143 -4.14 -11.08 18.63
CA LEU A 143 -4.95 -9.86 18.67
C LEU A 143 -4.26 -8.68 18.00
N ARG A 144 -2.97 -8.45 18.27
CA ARG A 144 -2.21 -7.36 17.63
C ARG A 144 -2.16 -7.50 16.11
N THR A 145 -2.08 -8.73 15.60
CA THR A 145 -2.12 -9.00 14.15
C THR A 145 -3.49 -8.65 13.57
N ILE A 146 -4.59 -9.00 14.26
CA ILE A 146 -5.95 -8.65 13.85
C ILE A 146 -6.15 -7.13 13.86
N GLU A 147 -5.71 -6.45 14.92
CA GLU A 147 -5.76 -4.99 15.03
C GLU A 147 -4.98 -4.30 13.91
N GLU A 148 -3.78 -4.78 13.58
CA GLU A 148 -2.96 -4.23 12.49
C GLU A 148 -3.62 -4.47 11.12
N GLU A 149 -4.19 -5.66 10.90
CA GLU A 149 -4.80 -6.04 9.62
C GLU A 149 -6.12 -5.31 9.34
N TRP A 150 -6.98 -5.19 10.35
CA TRP A 150 -8.31 -4.59 10.20
C TRP A 150 -8.38 -3.14 10.64
N CYS A 151 -7.26 -2.57 11.10
CA CYS A 151 -7.20 -1.22 11.63
C CYS A 151 -8.26 -1.01 12.73
N THR A 152 -8.14 -1.80 13.79
CA THR A 152 -9.02 -1.76 14.98
C THR A 152 -8.21 -1.62 16.26
N LEU A 153 -8.89 -1.27 17.34
CA LEU A 153 -8.40 -1.36 18.72
C LEU A 153 -9.24 -2.35 19.50
N MET A 154 -8.61 -3.26 20.22
CA MET A 154 -9.29 -4.36 20.87
C MET A 154 -8.88 -4.52 22.34
N PHE A 155 -9.86 -4.57 23.23
CA PHE A 155 -9.63 -4.72 24.68
C PHE A 155 -10.58 -5.75 25.28
N PHE A 156 -10.02 -6.70 26.04
CA PHE A 156 -10.83 -7.40 27.02
C PHE A 156 -11.23 -6.41 28.10
N CYS A 157 -12.52 -6.36 28.42
CA CYS A 157 -13.07 -5.33 29.26
C CYS A 157 -14.15 -5.84 30.21
N GLU A 158 -14.34 -5.09 31.28
CA GLU A 158 -15.46 -5.22 32.20
C GLU A 158 -16.54 -4.21 31.79
N VAL A 159 -17.80 -4.62 31.84
CA VAL A 159 -18.94 -3.78 31.46
C VAL A 159 -19.81 -3.55 32.69
N GLY A 160 -19.80 -2.31 33.18
CA GLY A 160 -20.49 -1.90 34.41
C GLY A 160 -19.82 -2.42 35.69
N SER A 161 -20.51 -2.29 36.83
CA SER A 161 -20.02 -2.69 38.16
C SER A 161 -20.17 -4.19 38.47
N GLY A 162 -20.60 -5.00 37.50
CA GLY A 162 -20.68 -6.44 37.63
C GLY A 162 -19.32 -7.06 37.37
N GLY A 163 -18.74 -7.71 38.38
CA GLY A 163 -17.44 -8.36 38.27
C GLY A 163 -17.37 -9.40 37.14
N ARG A 164 -16.16 -9.91 36.87
CA ARG A 164 -15.90 -10.86 35.78
C ARG A 164 -16.88 -12.04 35.78
N ASN A 165 -17.51 -12.27 34.62
CA ASN A 165 -18.29 -13.49 34.40
C ASN A 165 -17.30 -14.66 34.32
N ARG A 166 -17.64 -15.80 34.96
CA ARG A 166 -16.79 -16.99 34.97
C ARG A 166 -16.82 -17.76 33.64
N ASP A 167 -17.85 -17.56 32.82
CA ASP A 167 -18.08 -18.35 31.61
C ASP A 167 -17.54 -17.67 30.35
N TYR A 168 -17.43 -16.34 30.35
CA TYR A 168 -16.93 -15.57 29.20
C TYR A 168 -16.28 -14.25 29.63
N GLU A 169 -15.36 -13.77 28.79
CA GLU A 169 -14.86 -12.40 28.84
C GLU A 169 -15.45 -11.58 27.69
N LYS A 170 -15.64 -10.27 27.90
CA LYS A 170 -16.13 -9.36 26.86
C LYS A 170 -14.96 -8.72 26.14
N LEU A 171 -14.95 -8.81 24.83
CA LEU A 171 -13.97 -8.17 23.96
C LEU A 171 -14.64 -7.00 23.24
N ALA A 172 -14.18 -5.79 23.55
CA ALA A 172 -14.52 -4.57 22.84
C ALA A 172 -13.66 -4.46 21.59
N ILE A 173 -14.28 -4.21 20.44
CA ILE A 173 -13.62 -3.98 19.16
C ILE A 173 -14.01 -2.59 18.69
N PHE A 174 -13.05 -1.69 18.59
CA PHE A 174 -13.24 -0.32 18.13
C PHE A 174 -12.71 -0.10 16.72
N GLY A 175 -13.43 0.68 15.91
CA GLY A 175 -13.02 1.06 14.55
C GLY A 175 -14.20 1.26 13.60
N SER A 176 -13.93 1.26 12.29
CA SER A 176 -14.97 1.34 11.26
C SER A 176 -15.83 0.07 11.22
N VAL A 177 -17.06 0.15 10.71
CA VAL A 177 -17.97 -1.02 10.56
C VAL A 177 -17.25 -2.18 9.86
N ARG A 178 -16.54 -1.91 8.76
CA ARG A 178 -15.74 -2.91 8.04
C ARG A 178 -14.61 -3.48 8.90
N GLY A 179 -13.84 -2.63 9.58
CA GLY A 179 -12.72 -3.05 10.43
C GLY A 179 -13.19 -3.93 11.58
N ARG A 180 -14.23 -3.50 12.31
CA ARG A 180 -14.81 -4.26 13.42
C ARG A 180 -15.36 -5.59 12.96
N ARG A 181 -16.09 -5.62 11.84
CA ARG A 181 -16.65 -6.86 11.29
C ARG A 181 -15.57 -7.85 10.89
N GLY A 182 -14.51 -7.40 10.23
CA GLY A 182 -13.40 -8.26 9.85
C GLY A 182 -12.64 -8.81 11.07
N ALA A 183 -12.41 -7.97 12.08
CA ALA A 183 -11.79 -8.38 13.33
C ALA A 183 -12.64 -9.39 14.11
N GLU A 184 -13.94 -9.11 14.23
CA GLU A 184 -14.94 -9.98 14.86
C GLU A 184 -14.92 -11.37 14.23
N LEU A 185 -15.09 -11.47 12.91
CA LEU A 185 -15.18 -12.76 12.23
C LEU A 185 -13.88 -13.57 12.38
N LYS A 186 -12.72 -12.91 12.45
CA LYS A 186 -11.45 -13.59 12.74
C LYS A 186 -11.38 -14.11 14.16
N VAL A 187 -11.85 -13.34 15.14
CA VAL A 187 -11.95 -13.82 16.52
C VAL A 187 -12.91 -14.98 16.61
N LEU A 188 -14.09 -14.90 15.99
CA LEU A 188 -15.07 -15.98 15.97
C LEU A 188 -14.54 -17.24 15.29
N SER A 189 -13.78 -17.11 14.21
CA SER A 189 -13.08 -18.24 13.58
C SER A 189 -12.10 -18.93 14.53
N ALA A 190 -11.35 -18.15 15.32
CA ALA A 190 -10.44 -18.67 16.33
C ALA A 190 -11.18 -19.30 17.52
N VAL A 191 -12.29 -18.69 17.97
CA VAL A 191 -13.15 -19.24 19.02
C VAL A 191 -13.75 -20.56 18.57
N GLU A 192 -14.33 -20.63 17.38
CA GLU A 192 -14.92 -21.85 16.82
C GLU A 192 -13.89 -22.98 16.67
N THR A 193 -12.65 -22.65 16.34
CA THR A 193 -11.53 -23.62 16.30
C THR A 193 -11.25 -24.20 17.69
N LYS A 194 -11.36 -23.37 18.74
CA LYS A 194 -11.05 -23.75 20.12
C LYS A 194 -12.25 -24.37 20.85
N VAL A 195 -13.45 -23.94 20.51
CA VAL A 195 -14.75 -24.29 21.10
C VAL A 195 -15.72 -24.57 19.95
N PRO A 196 -15.64 -25.76 19.32
CA PRO A 196 -16.52 -26.12 18.20
C PRO A 196 -18.00 -26.07 18.59
N GLY A 197 -18.84 -25.60 17.67
CA GLY A 197 -20.28 -25.40 17.87
C GLY A 197 -20.63 -24.13 18.64
N TYR A 198 -19.66 -23.25 18.93
CA TYR A 198 -19.94 -21.96 19.56
C TYR A 198 -20.69 -21.02 18.61
N TYR A 199 -20.27 -20.96 17.35
CA TYR A 199 -20.86 -20.07 16.35
C TYR A 199 -22.36 -20.35 16.15
N GLU A 200 -22.79 -21.61 16.12
CA GLU A 200 -24.19 -21.95 15.90
C GLU A 200 -25.10 -21.36 16.99
N LYS A 201 -24.62 -21.26 18.23
CA LYS A 201 -25.36 -20.67 19.36
C LYS A 201 -25.60 -19.17 19.20
N ILE A 202 -24.76 -18.47 18.43
CA ILE A 202 -24.78 -17.02 18.25
C ILE A 202 -25.02 -16.59 16.80
N ARG A 203 -25.31 -17.54 15.91
CA ARG A 203 -25.36 -17.35 14.45
C ARG A 203 -26.24 -16.18 14.06
N ASP A 204 -27.49 -16.14 14.55
CA ASP A 204 -28.44 -15.11 14.16
C ASP A 204 -27.96 -13.72 14.59
N GLN A 205 -27.41 -13.60 15.80
CA GLN A 205 -26.83 -12.36 16.30
C GLN A 205 -25.63 -11.89 15.47
N VAL A 206 -24.81 -12.83 14.97
CA VAL A 206 -23.65 -12.52 14.13
C VAL A 206 -24.07 -12.12 12.73
N VAL A 207 -25.06 -12.80 12.13
CA VAL A 207 -25.52 -12.54 10.75
C VAL A 207 -26.33 -11.25 10.66
N SER A 208 -27.17 -10.96 11.64
CA SER A 208 -27.97 -9.73 11.68
C SER A 208 -27.17 -8.49 12.10
N ARG A 209 -25.90 -8.68 12.53
CA ARG A 209 -25.04 -7.60 13.01
C ARG A 209 -24.74 -6.59 11.91
N ASP A 210 -24.69 -5.33 12.31
CA ASP A 210 -24.37 -4.18 11.45
C ASP A 210 -25.27 -4.02 10.21
N LYS A 211 -26.41 -4.72 10.14
CA LYS A 211 -27.31 -4.67 8.98
C LYS A 211 -27.76 -3.22 8.74
N GLY A 212 -27.39 -2.69 7.58
CA GLY A 212 -27.67 -1.31 7.20
C GLY A 212 -26.91 -0.24 7.97
N GLN A 213 -25.79 -0.56 8.62
CA GLN A 213 -24.95 0.41 9.35
C GLN A 213 -23.92 1.15 8.47
N ASP A 214 -23.87 0.90 7.17
CA ASP A 214 -23.20 1.77 6.21
C ASP A 214 -24.08 2.97 5.85
N GLU A 215 -23.47 4.03 5.31
CA GLU A 215 -24.18 5.24 4.86
C GLU A 215 -25.31 4.94 3.84
N GLY A 216 -25.14 3.88 3.04
CA GLY A 216 -26.12 3.44 2.04
C GLY A 216 -27.18 2.46 2.57
N GLY A 217 -27.11 2.02 3.83
CA GLY A 217 -28.03 1.04 4.39
C GLY A 217 -27.99 -0.35 3.72
N THR A 218 -26.93 -0.68 2.99
CA THR A 218 -26.79 -1.93 2.23
C THR A 218 -25.93 -3.01 2.90
N TRP A 219 -25.21 -2.64 3.97
CA TRP A 219 -24.32 -3.52 4.71
C TRP A 219 -25.09 -4.68 5.34
N GLY A 220 -24.41 -5.82 5.46
CA GLY A 220 -24.96 -7.04 6.00
C GLY A 220 -24.02 -8.22 5.81
N THR A 221 -24.53 -9.42 6.07
CA THR A 221 -23.78 -10.68 5.96
C THR A 221 -24.62 -11.74 5.28
N ASP A 222 -24.07 -12.35 4.22
CA ASP A 222 -24.62 -13.56 3.59
C ASP A 222 -23.79 -14.76 4.07
N THR A 223 -24.39 -15.96 4.09
CA THR A 223 -23.70 -17.19 4.54
C THR A 223 -23.81 -18.31 3.51
N MET A 224 -22.84 -19.22 3.53
CA MET A 224 -22.81 -20.45 2.74
C MET A 224 -22.16 -21.55 3.55
N THR A 225 -22.82 -22.71 3.62
CA THR A 225 -22.35 -23.86 4.39
C THR A 225 -21.70 -24.87 3.47
N PHE A 226 -20.61 -25.48 3.93
CA PHE A 226 -19.81 -26.44 3.18
C PHE A 226 -19.78 -27.81 3.83
N GLN A 227 -19.55 -28.84 3.02
CA GLN A 227 -19.04 -30.12 3.50
C GLN A 227 -17.51 -30.05 3.73
N ASP A 228 -16.95 -31.04 4.43
CA ASP A 228 -15.52 -31.06 4.82
C ASP A 228 -14.57 -31.03 3.62
N ASP A 229 -14.91 -31.78 2.57
CA ASP A 229 -14.15 -31.87 1.33
C ASP A 229 -14.19 -30.55 0.55
N GLU A 230 -15.35 -29.89 0.49
CA GLU A 230 -15.53 -28.58 -0.14
C GLU A 230 -14.78 -27.46 0.60
N LEU A 231 -14.81 -27.47 1.93
CA LEU A 231 -14.20 -26.42 2.76
C LEU A 231 -12.69 -26.36 2.55
N SER A 232 -12.04 -27.52 2.42
CA SER A 232 -10.59 -27.62 2.19
C SER A 232 -10.17 -26.90 0.89
N TYR A 233 -11.00 -27.02 -0.15
CA TYR A 233 -10.81 -26.37 -1.44
C TYR A 233 -11.11 -24.87 -1.38
N ALA A 234 -12.23 -24.49 -0.75
CA ALA A 234 -12.66 -23.10 -0.58
C ALA A 234 -11.64 -22.27 0.24
N LEU A 235 -10.98 -22.90 1.20
CA LEU A 235 -9.84 -22.31 1.91
C LEU A 235 -8.63 -22.16 0.97
N GLY A 236 -8.27 -23.23 0.28
CA GLY A 236 -7.05 -23.33 -0.52
C GLY A 236 -5.78 -23.34 0.33
N LYS A 237 -4.63 -23.60 -0.31
CA LYS A 237 -3.34 -23.64 0.37
C LYS A 237 -3.07 -22.30 1.08
N GLN A 238 -2.87 -22.35 2.40
CA GLN A 238 -2.63 -21.17 3.26
C GLN A 238 -3.71 -20.07 3.14
N GLY A 239 -4.96 -20.44 2.84
CA GLY A 239 -6.06 -19.49 2.69
C GLY A 239 -6.00 -18.69 1.38
N GLY A 240 -5.24 -19.15 0.38
CA GLY A 240 -5.04 -18.44 -0.88
C GLY A 240 -6.34 -18.19 -1.65
N THR A 241 -7.22 -19.20 -1.71
CA THR A 241 -8.53 -19.09 -2.37
C THR A 241 -9.41 -18.06 -1.67
N ARG A 242 -9.51 -18.15 -0.33
CA ARG A 242 -10.21 -17.16 0.50
C ARG A 242 -9.78 -15.74 0.20
N LYS A 243 -8.45 -15.49 0.22
CA LYS A 243 -7.87 -14.16 0.02
C LYS A 243 -8.14 -13.63 -1.40
N LYS A 244 -8.10 -14.49 -2.41
CA LYS A 244 -8.45 -14.10 -3.80
C LYS A 244 -9.92 -13.71 -3.91
N LEU A 245 -10.81 -14.49 -3.30
CA LEU A 245 -12.24 -14.20 -3.29
C LEU A 245 -12.54 -12.87 -2.56
N GLU A 246 -11.93 -12.66 -1.40
CA GLU A 246 -12.03 -11.43 -0.61
C GLU A 246 -11.57 -10.20 -1.42
N ARG A 247 -10.39 -10.28 -2.05
CA ARG A 247 -9.84 -9.16 -2.84
C ARG A 247 -10.64 -8.87 -4.11
N SER A 248 -11.08 -9.90 -4.82
CA SER A 248 -11.82 -9.74 -6.08
C SER A 248 -13.26 -9.28 -5.87
N SER A 249 -13.94 -9.79 -4.85
CA SER A 249 -15.33 -9.37 -4.56
C SER A 249 -15.41 -8.05 -3.79
N GLY A 250 -14.35 -7.68 -3.04
CA GLY A 250 -14.36 -6.57 -2.10
C GLY A 250 -15.09 -6.86 -0.79
N ALA A 251 -15.82 -7.98 -0.69
CA ALA A 251 -16.41 -8.42 0.57
C ALA A 251 -15.33 -8.84 1.57
N ILE A 252 -15.67 -8.86 2.85
CA ILE A 252 -14.97 -9.64 3.87
C ILE A 252 -15.39 -11.10 3.69
N VAL A 253 -14.42 -12.01 3.59
CA VAL A 253 -14.70 -13.43 3.43
C VAL A 253 -14.00 -14.20 4.54
N GLN A 254 -14.77 -14.75 5.46
CA GLN A 254 -14.22 -15.50 6.59
C GLN A 254 -14.98 -16.81 6.80
N TYR A 255 -14.23 -17.87 7.11
CA TYR A 255 -14.80 -19.15 7.49
C TYR A 255 -14.85 -19.26 9.02
N VAL A 256 -16.00 -19.65 9.54
CA VAL A 256 -16.23 -19.97 10.95
C VAL A 256 -16.82 -21.37 10.98
N GLY A 257 -15.98 -22.36 11.35
CA GLY A 257 -16.32 -23.77 11.16
C GLY A 257 -16.56 -24.08 9.68
N HIS A 258 -17.70 -24.70 9.39
CA HIS A 258 -18.12 -25.07 8.02
C HIS A 258 -18.92 -23.97 7.31
N VAL A 259 -18.99 -22.77 7.86
CA VAL A 259 -19.78 -21.67 7.31
C VAL A 259 -18.85 -20.57 6.80
N ALA A 260 -18.94 -20.23 5.50
CA ALA A 260 -18.43 -18.95 5.01
C ALA A 260 -19.41 -17.84 5.33
N LEU A 261 -18.87 -16.73 5.80
CA LEU A 261 -19.56 -15.46 5.96
C LEU A 261 -18.99 -14.46 4.96
N PHE A 262 -19.88 -13.85 4.19
CA PHE A 262 -19.60 -12.78 3.23
C PHE A 262 -20.18 -11.49 3.79
N SER A 263 -19.34 -10.60 4.34
CA SER A 263 -19.80 -9.32 4.89
C SER A 263 -19.37 -8.15 4.01
N GLY A 264 -20.26 -7.17 3.81
CA GLY A 264 -20.00 -6.04 2.92
C GLY A 264 -21.29 -5.41 2.44
N ASP A 265 -21.21 -4.51 1.46
CA ASP A 265 -22.39 -4.01 0.77
C ASP A 265 -23.08 -5.12 -0.06
N ARG A 266 -24.32 -4.87 -0.49
CA ARG A 266 -25.12 -5.86 -1.24
C ARG A 266 -24.39 -6.39 -2.48
N THR A 267 -23.68 -5.51 -3.19
CA THR A 267 -22.97 -5.83 -4.44
C THR A 267 -21.75 -6.71 -4.17
N GLN A 268 -20.94 -6.35 -3.17
CA GLN A 268 -19.80 -7.12 -2.70
C GLN A 268 -20.19 -8.53 -2.28
N ARG A 269 -21.28 -8.68 -1.51
CA ARG A 269 -21.78 -9.99 -1.07
C ARG A 269 -22.27 -10.84 -2.24
N ARG A 270 -23.01 -10.24 -3.18
CA ARG A 270 -23.43 -10.91 -4.42
C ARG A 270 -22.22 -11.43 -5.20
N HIS A 271 -21.22 -10.58 -5.43
CA HIS A 271 -20.00 -10.96 -6.15
C HIS A 271 -19.27 -12.10 -5.45
N ALA A 272 -19.09 -12.04 -4.13
CA ALA A 272 -18.43 -13.10 -3.39
C ALA A 272 -19.14 -14.46 -3.52
N ARG A 273 -20.48 -14.47 -3.48
CA ARG A 273 -21.27 -15.70 -3.66
C ARG A 273 -21.19 -16.24 -5.08
N GLU A 274 -21.36 -15.39 -6.08
CA GLU A 274 -21.29 -15.80 -7.50
C GLU A 274 -19.89 -16.29 -7.87
N TYR A 275 -18.85 -15.59 -7.43
CA TYR A 275 -17.46 -15.98 -7.65
C TYR A 275 -17.11 -17.29 -6.94
N MET A 276 -17.63 -17.51 -5.72
CA MET A 276 -17.49 -18.78 -5.02
C MET A 276 -18.15 -19.91 -5.81
N LYS A 277 -19.38 -19.69 -6.31
CA LYS A 277 -20.08 -20.67 -7.14
C LYS A 277 -19.25 -21.05 -8.37
N TRP A 278 -18.75 -20.07 -9.12
CA TRP A 278 -17.93 -20.33 -10.31
C TRP A 278 -16.63 -21.07 -10.00
N LEU A 279 -16.05 -20.84 -8.82
CA LEU A 279 -14.87 -21.56 -8.36
C LEU A 279 -15.18 -23.05 -8.13
N PHE A 280 -16.37 -23.40 -7.64
CA PHE A 280 -16.82 -24.80 -7.54
C PHE A 280 -17.22 -25.37 -8.90
N ASP A 281 -17.96 -24.62 -9.73
CA ASP A 281 -18.34 -25.05 -11.09
C ASP A 281 -17.10 -25.43 -11.91
N GLN A 282 -15.96 -24.74 -11.70
CA GLN A 282 -14.68 -25.06 -12.35
C GLN A 282 -14.15 -26.46 -12.02
N LEU A 283 -14.49 -27.03 -10.85
CA LEU A 283 -14.11 -28.40 -10.49
C LEU A 283 -14.92 -29.44 -11.27
N GLU A 284 -16.19 -29.14 -11.54
CA GLU A 284 -17.11 -30.05 -12.21
C GLU A 284 -17.02 -29.96 -13.74
N GLY A 285 -16.64 -28.79 -14.27
CA GLY A 285 -16.59 -28.57 -15.70
C GLY A 285 -16.27 -27.15 -16.14
N PRO A 286 -16.56 -26.81 -17.41
CA PRO A 286 -16.39 -25.45 -17.92
C PRO A 286 -17.29 -24.46 -17.20
N VAL A 287 -16.75 -23.29 -16.88
CA VAL A 287 -17.51 -22.19 -16.27
C VAL A 287 -18.22 -21.39 -17.35
N TYR A 288 -19.51 -21.11 -17.12
CA TYR A 288 -20.33 -20.26 -17.96
C TYR A 288 -20.82 -19.08 -17.12
N VAL A 289 -20.56 -17.86 -17.60
CA VAL A 289 -21.04 -16.63 -16.95
C VAL A 289 -22.04 -15.97 -17.88
N GLU A 290 -23.32 -16.19 -17.64
CA GLU A 290 -24.40 -15.58 -18.42
C GLU A 290 -24.48 -14.07 -18.17
N GLY A 291 -24.70 -13.30 -19.23
CA GLY A 291 -24.85 -11.84 -19.16
C GLY A 291 -23.62 -11.10 -18.66
N TRP A 292 -22.41 -11.65 -18.86
CA TRP A 292 -21.17 -11.02 -18.41
C TRP A 292 -20.95 -9.65 -19.07
N GLU A 293 -21.50 -9.43 -20.27
CA GLU A 293 -21.42 -8.19 -21.03
C GLU A 293 -22.08 -7.01 -20.29
N ASP A 294 -23.12 -7.27 -19.50
CA ASP A 294 -23.87 -6.26 -18.75
C ASP A 294 -23.29 -5.99 -17.35
N ARG A 295 -22.22 -6.71 -16.97
CA ARG A 295 -21.63 -6.63 -15.65
C ARG A 295 -20.50 -5.59 -15.57
N ASP A 296 -20.43 -4.89 -14.45
CA ASP A 296 -19.39 -3.88 -14.16
C ASP A 296 -18.22 -4.42 -13.32
N ASP A 297 -18.34 -5.66 -12.85
CA ASP A 297 -17.39 -6.34 -11.95
C ASP A 297 -16.41 -7.27 -12.68
N CYS A 298 -16.53 -7.39 -13.99
CA CYS A 298 -15.64 -8.20 -14.82
C CYS A 298 -15.13 -7.49 -16.09
N THR A 299 -14.18 -8.12 -16.76
CA THR A 299 -13.66 -7.77 -18.09
C THR A 299 -13.23 -9.06 -18.78
N VAL A 300 -13.51 -9.21 -20.07
CA VAL A 300 -13.18 -10.41 -20.84
C VAL A 300 -12.17 -10.06 -21.92
N ILE A 301 -11.17 -10.93 -22.09
CA ILE A 301 -10.22 -10.87 -23.20
C ILE A 301 -10.22 -12.16 -23.99
N ASP A 302 -10.05 -12.04 -25.31
CA ASP A 302 -9.83 -13.17 -26.20
C ASP A 302 -8.37 -13.63 -26.11
N VAL A 303 -8.17 -14.91 -25.82
CA VAL A 303 -6.86 -15.55 -25.71
C VAL A 303 -6.69 -16.54 -26.86
N PRO A 304 -5.72 -16.33 -27.78
CA PRO A 304 -5.41 -17.31 -28.82
C PRO A 304 -5.12 -18.69 -28.22
N SER A 305 -5.63 -19.76 -28.85
CA SER A 305 -5.50 -21.14 -28.34
C SER A 305 -4.06 -21.54 -28.00
N ASP A 306 -3.08 -21.08 -28.78
CA ASP A 306 -1.65 -21.34 -28.60
C ASP A 306 -0.99 -20.53 -27.46
N CYS A 307 -1.68 -19.47 -26.98
CA CYS A 307 -1.27 -18.63 -25.86
C CYS A 307 -1.84 -19.12 -24.51
N ILE A 308 -2.88 -19.95 -24.50
CA ILE A 308 -3.54 -20.41 -23.26
C ILE A 308 -2.55 -21.07 -22.30
N GLY A 309 -1.71 -22.00 -22.81
CA GLY A 309 -0.72 -22.67 -21.98
C GLY A 309 0.33 -21.72 -21.40
N TYR A 310 0.69 -20.66 -22.14
CA TYR A 310 1.64 -19.64 -21.70
C TYR A 310 1.07 -18.76 -20.59
N ILE A 311 -0.19 -18.31 -20.76
CA ILE A 311 -0.90 -17.47 -19.78
C ILE A 311 -1.30 -18.25 -18.54
N THR A 312 -1.76 -19.49 -18.70
CA THR A 312 -2.09 -20.35 -17.58
C THR A 312 -0.83 -20.70 -16.79
N GLY A 313 0.25 -21.08 -17.49
CA GLY A 313 1.47 -21.58 -16.89
C GLY A 313 1.33 -22.99 -16.32
N ASN A 314 2.46 -23.61 -15.99
CA ASN A 314 2.47 -24.96 -15.42
C ASN A 314 1.66 -24.99 -14.12
N ARG A 315 0.68 -25.89 -14.02
CA ARG A 315 -0.26 -25.99 -12.88
C ARG A 315 -0.89 -24.64 -12.49
N ARG A 316 -1.21 -23.79 -13.49
CA ARG A 316 -1.82 -22.47 -13.28
C ARG A 316 -0.93 -21.47 -12.52
N ALA A 317 0.39 -21.68 -12.46
CA ALA A 317 1.28 -20.82 -11.69
C ALA A 317 1.33 -19.37 -12.20
N THR A 318 1.35 -19.17 -13.52
CA THR A 318 1.40 -17.83 -14.13
C THR A 318 0.10 -17.06 -13.87
N LEU A 319 -1.04 -17.70 -14.15
CA LEU A 319 -2.35 -17.09 -13.94
C LEU A 319 -2.62 -16.86 -12.46
N GLY A 320 -2.24 -17.81 -11.60
CA GLY A 320 -2.35 -17.68 -10.15
C GLY A 320 -1.50 -16.54 -9.57
N ALA A 321 -0.34 -16.26 -10.14
CA ALA A 321 0.49 -15.12 -9.76
C ALA A 321 -0.14 -13.78 -10.18
N MET A 322 -0.78 -13.72 -11.36
CA MET A 322 -1.53 -12.53 -11.78
C MET A 322 -2.73 -12.26 -10.86
N GLU A 323 -3.48 -13.32 -10.50
CA GLU A 323 -4.59 -13.24 -9.53
C GLU A 323 -4.12 -12.71 -8.16
N GLU A 324 -2.96 -13.17 -7.67
CA GLU A 324 -2.42 -12.73 -6.39
C GLU A 324 -1.87 -11.29 -6.44
N GLU A 325 -1.12 -10.96 -7.49
CA GLU A 325 -0.52 -9.63 -7.71
C GLU A 325 -1.60 -8.55 -7.78
N TRP A 326 -2.66 -8.81 -8.55
CA TRP A 326 -3.72 -7.83 -8.78
C TRP A 326 -4.92 -8.01 -7.86
N GLY A 327 -5.01 -9.09 -7.08
CA GLY A 327 -6.18 -9.35 -6.24
C GLY A 327 -7.47 -9.53 -7.06
N VAL A 328 -7.37 -10.30 -8.14
CA VAL A 328 -8.47 -10.62 -9.05
C VAL A 328 -8.72 -12.13 -9.07
N LEU A 329 -9.84 -12.52 -9.66
CA LEU A 329 -10.17 -13.92 -9.93
C LEU A 329 -10.35 -14.09 -11.44
N MET A 330 -9.76 -15.12 -12.04
CA MET A 330 -9.72 -15.26 -13.49
C MET A 330 -10.26 -16.64 -13.91
N PHE A 331 -11.03 -16.75 -14.98
CA PHE A 331 -11.51 -18.04 -15.47
C PHE A 331 -11.52 -18.08 -17.00
N PHE A 332 -11.22 -19.25 -17.57
CA PHE A 332 -11.56 -19.48 -18.97
C PHE A 332 -13.03 -19.88 -19.04
N MET A 333 -13.79 -19.18 -19.87
CA MET A 333 -15.22 -19.40 -20.09
C MET A 333 -15.45 -19.93 -21.51
N ASN A 334 -16.48 -20.78 -21.64
CA ASN A 334 -16.98 -21.21 -22.94
C ASN A 334 -18.13 -20.30 -23.38
N LYS A 335 -18.27 -20.07 -24.70
CA LYS A 335 -19.48 -19.44 -25.24
C LYS A 335 -20.69 -20.35 -25.04
N SER A 336 -21.85 -19.79 -24.70
CA SER A 336 -23.08 -20.57 -24.52
C SER A 336 -23.39 -21.36 -25.81
N GLY A 337 -23.57 -22.67 -25.69
CA GLY A 337 -23.91 -23.54 -26.82
C GLY A 337 -22.73 -24.17 -27.57
N GLU A 338 -21.48 -23.75 -27.32
CA GLU A 338 -20.30 -24.42 -27.90
C GLU A 338 -19.87 -25.60 -27.00
N LYS A 339 -20.32 -26.82 -27.37
CA LYS A 339 -19.78 -28.07 -26.80
C LYS A 339 -18.50 -28.46 -27.53
N GLY A 340 -17.34 -28.05 -27.02
CA GLY A 340 -16.03 -28.53 -27.46
C GLY A 340 -14.98 -27.44 -27.60
N LYS A 341 -13.70 -27.82 -27.51
CA LYS A 341 -12.58 -26.92 -27.82
C LYS A 341 -12.64 -26.53 -29.29
N SER A 342 -12.90 -25.25 -29.58
CA SER A 342 -12.80 -24.73 -30.95
C SER A 342 -11.36 -24.91 -31.44
N ARG A 343 -11.14 -25.88 -32.33
CA ARG A 343 -9.81 -26.15 -32.92
C ARG A 343 -9.44 -24.97 -33.81
N GLY A 344 -8.60 -24.07 -33.29
CA GLY A 344 -8.06 -22.93 -34.02
C GLY A 344 -8.65 -21.56 -33.67
N GLY A 345 -9.41 -21.45 -32.58
CA GLY A 345 -10.06 -20.20 -32.15
C GLY A 345 -9.36 -19.45 -31.00
N THR A 346 -10.04 -18.43 -30.49
CA THR A 346 -9.75 -17.79 -29.20
C THR A 346 -10.61 -18.42 -28.11
N GLU A 347 -10.06 -18.53 -26.90
CA GLU A 347 -10.84 -18.80 -25.69
C GLU A 347 -11.00 -17.51 -24.89
N MET A 348 -12.16 -17.33 -24.25
CA MET A 348 -12.45 -16.13 -23.49
C MET A 348 -11.93 -16.28 -22.06
N LEU A 349 -11.07 -15.35 -21.64
CA LEU A 349 -10.59 -15.24 -20.26
C LEU A 349 -11.35 -14.10 -19.57
N ILE A 350 -12.24 -14.45 -18.64
CA ILE A 350 -12.89 -13.48 -17.77
C ILE A 350 -11.98 -13.15 -16.59
N ILE A 351 -11.92 -11.87 -16.24
CA ILE A 351 -11.17 -11.30 -15.13
C ILE A 351 -12.19 -10.58 -14.25
N CYS A 352 -12.35 -11.03 -13.00
CA CYS A 352 -13.31 -10.53 -12.03
C CYS A 352 -12.58 -9.80 -10.90
N GLY A 353 -13.06 -8.63 -10.47
CA GLY A 353 -12.35 -7.82 -9.49
C GLY A 353 -12.75 -6.35 -9.49
N PRO A 354 -12.13 -5.48 -8.68
CA PRO A 354 -12.29 -4.02 -8.81
C PRO A 354 -11.73 -3.48 -10.14
N LYS A 355 -12.35 -2.43 -10.72
CA LYS A 355 -11.99 -1.87 -12.05
C LYS A 355 -10.49 -1.66 -12.25
N ARG A 356 -9.80 -1.04 -11.28
CA ARG A 356 -8.34 -0.78 -11.33
C ARG A 356 -7.54 -2.08 -11.40
N ASN A 357 -7.90 -3.04 -10.55
CA ASN A 357 -7.22 -4.32 -10.41
C ASN A 357 -7.40 -5.20 -11.65
N ARG A 358 -8.64 -5.26 -12.17
CA ARG A 358 -8.93 -5.97 -13.43
C ARG A 358 -8.12 -5.41 -14.58
N ARG A 359 -8.05 -4.08 -14.72
CA ARG A 359 -7.27 -3.44 -15.79
C ARG A 359 -5.79 -3.78 -15.70
N GLY A 360 -5.22 -3.83 -14.50
CA GLY A 360 -3.84 -4.26 -14.30
C GLY A 360 -3.61 -5.72 -14.73
N ALA A 361 -4.48 -6.63 -14.30
CA ALA A 361 -4.42 -8.05 -14.68
C ALA A 361 -4.65 -8.26 -16.18
N GLU A 362 -5.58 -7.52 -16.78
CA GLU A 362 -5.88 -7.51 -18.21
C GLU A 362 -4.64 -7.09 -19.01
N LEU A 363 -4.04 -5.95 -18.69
CA LEU A 363 -2.83 -5.46 -19.36
C LEU A 363 -1.65 -6.43 -19.20
N LYS A 364 -1.55 -7.10 -18.04
CA LYS A 364 -0.54 -8.11 -17.77
C LYS A 364 -0.74 -9.36 -18.63
N ALA A 365 -1.98 -9.83 -18.78
CA ALA A 365 -2.33 -10.94 -19.65
C ALA A 365 -2.11 -10.57 -21.13
N MET A 366 -2.57 -9.38 -21.56
CA MET A 366 -2.31 -8.84 -22.89
C MET A 366 -0.81 -8.79 -23.21
N SER A 367 0.01 -8.32 -22.27
CA SER A 367 1.47 -8.28 -22.42
C SER A 367 2.06 -9.68 -22.64
N GLY A 368 1.60 -10.68 -21.89
CA GLY A 368 2.02 -12.07 -22.05
C GLY A 368 1.61 -12.66 -23.39
N ILE A 369 0.36 -12.44 -23.81
CA ILE A 369 -0.17 -12.89 -25.10
C ILE A 369 0.58 -12.23 -26.24
N GLU A 370 0.78 -10.91 -26.18
CA GLU A 370 1.50 -10.14 -27.21
C GLU A 370 2.96 -10.57 -27.34
N THR A 371 3.58 -10.99 -26.23
CA THR A 371 4.94 -11.56 -26.25
C THR A 371 4.98 -12.90 -26.99
N LYS A 372 3.93 -13.72 -26.85
CA LYS A 372 3.85 -15.06 -27.46
C LYS A 372 3.32 -15.02 -28.91
N SER A 373 2.36 -14.15 -29.18
CA SER A 373 1.69 -13.93 -30.46
C SER A 373 1.64 -12.42 -30.76
N PRO A 374 2.72 -11.86 -31.33
CA PRO A 374 2.81 -10.43 -31.62
C PRO A 374 1.74 -9.94 -32.60
N GLY A 375 1.21 -8.75 -32.34
CA GLY A 375 0.15 -8.12 -33.10
C GLY A 375 -1.26 -8.56 -32.72
N THR A 376 -1.44 -9.36 -31.66
CA THR A 376 -2.77 -9.74 -31.17
C THR A 376 -3.52 -8.52 -30.63
N PHE A 377 -2.83 -7.67 -29.86
CA PHE A 377 -3.42 -6.47 -29.25
C PHE A 377 -2.87 -5.16 -29.82
N THR A 378 -1.67 -5.17 -30.40
CA THR A 378 -1.01 -3.92 -30.83
C THR A 378 -1.16 -3.61 -32.32
N ARG A 379 -1.65 -4.55 -33.14
CA ARG A 379 -1.79 -4.33 -34.58
C ARG A 379 -2.83 -3.23 -34.85
N GLY A 380 -2.40 -2.16 -35.53
CA GLY A 380 -3.27 -1.04 -35.90
C GLY A 380 -3.70 -0.15 -34.73
N ILE A 381 -3.14 -0.36 -33.53
CA ILE A 381 -3.45 0.48 -32.37
C ILE A 381 -2.90 1.89 -32.56
N ARG A 382 -3.62 2.88 -32.04
CA ARG A 382 -3.24 4.30 -32.08
C ARG A 382 -3.00 4.82 -30.68
N GLU A 383 -2.24 5.92 -30.60
CA GLU A 383 -2.13 6.69 -29.36
C GLU A 383 -3.51 7.14 -28.88
N LYS A 384 -3.67 7.22 -27.56
CA LYS A 384 -4.87 7.70 -26.90
C LYS A 384 -4.45 8.47 -25.66
N PHE A 385 -4.97 9.68 -25.51
CA PHE A 385 -4.86 10.44 -24.27
C PHE A 385 -6.27 10.85 -23.86
N SER A 386 -6.65 10.50 -22.64
CA SER A 386 -7.98 10.79 -22.10
C SER A 386 -7.92 11.89 -21.05
N ASP A 387 -8.81 12.86 -21.17
CA ASP A 387 -9.04 13.89 -20.15
C ASP A 387 -10.05 13.47 -19.06
N GLU A 388 -10.50 12.20 -19.08
CA GLU A 388 -11.37 11.65 -18.04
C GLU A 388 -10.70 11.79 -16.66
N LYS A 389 -11.35 12.52 -15.74
CA LYS A 389 -10.80 12.78 -14.40
C LYS A 389 -10.64 11.48 -13.62
N GLY A 390 -11.60 10.57 -13.78
CA GLY A 390 -11.61 9.27 -13.14
C GLY A 390 -10.61 8.27 -13.73
N PHE A 391 -10.83 7.00 -13.40
CA PHE A 391 -9.99 5.90 -13.87
C PHE A 391 -10.22 5.60 -15.36
N ASP A 392 -9.19 5.82 -16.17
CA ASP A 392 -9.11 5.49 -17.60
C ASP A 392 -7.69 5.02 -17.96
N THR A 393 -7.41 4.74 -19.24
CA THR A 393 -6.13 4.30 -19.78
C THR A 393 -5.69 5.16 -20.98
N ASP A 394 -4.48 5.71 -20.87
CA ASP A 394 -3.75 6.35 -21.96
C ASP A 394 -2.82 5.34 -22.66
N ARG A 395 -2.45 5.64 -23.90
CA ARG A 395 -1.61 4.80 -24.76
C ARG A 395 -0.54 5.65 -25.44
N ILE A 396 0.73 5.27 -25.26
CA ILE A 396 1.89 5.87 -25.94
C ILE A 396 2.53 4.78 -26.79
N ILE A 397 2.80 5.09 -28.06
CA ILE A 397 3.47 4.17 -28.99
C ILE A 397 4.97 4.49 -28.97
N PHE A 398 5.79 3.48 -28.70
CA PHE A 398 7.24 3.60 -28.64
C PHE A 398 7.89 3.15 -29.94
N LYS A 399 9.05 3.74 -30.23
CA LYS A 399 10.03 3.13 -31.14
C LYS A 399 10.80 2.04 -30.40
N ASP A 400 11.27 1.02 -31.13
CA ASP A 400 11.90 -0.18 -30.54
C ASP A 400 13.10 0.13 -29.61
N ASP A 401 13.88 1.15 -29.95
CA ASP A 401 15.04 1.58 -29.18
C ASP A 401 14.67 2.38 -27.92
N GLU A 402 13.52 3.06 -27.93
CA GLU A 402 12.97 3.78 -26.78
C GLU A 402 12.33 2.81 -25.78
N LEU A 403 11.64 1.77 -26.24
CA LEU A 403 10.99 0.78 -25.39
C LEU A 403 11.99 0.05 -24.50
N SER A 404 13.10 -0.41 -25.07
CA SER A 404 14.13 -1.15 -24.34
C SER A 404 14.70 -0.34 -23.17
N TYR A 405 14.87 0.97 -23.38
CA TYR A 405 15.33 1.90 -22.35
C TYR A 405 14.26 2.16 -21.28
N ALA A 406 13.00 2.36 -21.69
CA ALA A 406 11.88 2.63 -20.81
C ALA A 406 11.43 1.41 -19.98
N LEU A 407 11.68 0.19 -20.48
CA LEU A 407 11.47 -1.05 -19.75
C LEU A 407 12.55 -1.23 -18.67
N GLY A 408 13.82 -1.04 -19.06
CA GLY A 408 14.98 -1.32 -18.21
C GLY A 408 15.21 -2.81 -17.95
N LYS A 409 16.35 -3.15 -17.33
CA LYS A 409 16.68 -4.54 -17.00
C LYS A 409 15.60 -5.12 -16.08
N GLU A 410 15.03 -6.26 -16.47
CA GLU A 410 13.97 -6.98 -15.73
C GLU A 410 12.74 -6.10 -15.39
N GLY A 411 12.49 -5.05 -16.19
CA GLY A 411 11.38 -4.13 -15.96
C GLY A 411 11.58 -3.18 -14.77
N ALA A 412 12.80 -3.01 -14.26
CA ALA A 412 13.08 -2.17 -13.11
C ALA A 412 12.67 -0.70 -13.34
N THR A 413 12.96 -0.15 -14.52
CA THR A 413 12.57 1.23 -14.88
C THR A 413 11.05 1.36 -14.93
N ARG A 414 10.35 0.42 -15.59
CA ARG A 414 8.88 0.36 -15.59
C ARG A 414 8.30 0.41 -14.19
N LYS A 415 8.72 -0.50 -13.31
CA LYS A 415 8.22 -0.63 -11.93
C LYS A 415 8.47 0.65 -11.13
N LYS A 416 9.62 1.28 -11.32
CA LYS A 416 9.95 2.55 -10.66
C LYS A 416 8.99 3.67 -11.07
N LEU A 417 8.81 3.87 -12.38
CA LEU A 417 7.90 4.89 -12.90
C LEU A 417 6.45 4.65 -12.47
N GLU A 418 6.02 3.39 -12.50
CA GLU A 418 4.71 2.93 -12.03
C GLU A 418 4.47 3.32 -10.57
N MET A 419 5.37 2.91 -9.67
CA MET A 419 5.27 3.17 -8.23
C MET A 419 5.32 4.67 -7.92
N ALA A 420 6.29 5.40 -8.49
CA ALA A 420 6.43 6.83 -8.26
C ALA A 420 5.22 7.61 -8.79
N ALA A 421 4.64 7.20 -9.91
CA ALA A 421 3.46 7.87 -10.46
C ALA A 421 2.16 7.56 -9.68
N GLY A 422 2.08 6.38 -9.05
CA GLY A 422 0.83 5.83 -8.52
C GLY A 422 -0.11 5.29 -9.61
N ALA A 423 0.37 5.18 -10.85
CA ALA A 423 -0.36 4.64 -11.99
C ALA A 423 -0.16 3.12 -12.11
N ILE A 424 -0.87 2.50 -13.05
CA ILE A 424 -0.53 1.22 -13.65
C ILE A 424 0.21 1.53 -14.95
N LEU A 425 1.43 1.01 -15.10
CA LEU A 425 2.22 1.16 -16.33
C LEU A 425 2.60 -0.22 -16.85
N GLN A 426 2.03 -0.62 -17.98
CA GLN A 426 2.33 -1.91 -18.60
C GLN A 426 2.68 -1.74 -20.07
N TYR A 427 3.75 -2.37 -20.50
CA TYR A 427 4.10 -2.45 -21.92
C TYR A 427 3.47 -3.71 -22.53
N VAL A 428 2.70 -3.52 -23.59
CA VAL A 428 2.12 -4.59 -24.41
C VAL A 428 2.71 -4.40 -25.80
N GLY A 429 3.63 -5.28 -26.21
CA GLY A 429 4.45 -5.07 -27.40
C GLY A 429 5.19 -3.74 -27.33
N HIS A 430 5.03 -2.91 -28.36
CA HIS A 430 5.65 -1.58 -28.48
C HIS A 430 4.78 -0.43 -27.93
N VAL A 431 3.73 -0.75 -27.17
CA VAL A 431 2.78 0.25 -26.65
C VAL A 431 2.80 0.27 -25.13
N ALA A 432 2.97 1.45 -24.55
CA ALA A 432 2.80 1.67 -23.13
C ALA A 432 1.35 2.02 -22.82
N PHE A 433 0.73 1.21 -21.97
CA PHE A 433 -0.58 1.48 -21.40
C PHE A 433 -0.41 2.07 -20.01
N ILE A 434 -0.99 3.26 -19.80
CA ILE A 434 -0.93 4.00 -18.55
C ILE A 434 -2.35 4.12 -18.00
N ALA A 435 -2.69 3.32 -16.99
CA ALA A 435 -4.01 3.33 -16.38
C ALA A 435 -3.99 3.94 -14.97
N GLY A 436 -5.00 4.73 -14.62
CA GLY A 436 -5.03 5.48 -13.37
C GLY A 436 -6.01 6.64 -13.43
N SER A 437 -6.04 7.48 -12.41
CA SER A 437 -6.70 8.80 -12.46
C SER A 437 -6.00 9.75 -13.43
N LEU A 438 -6.65 10.85 -13.82
CA LEU A 438 -6.02 11.85 -14.71
C LEU A 438 -4.67 12.36 -14.16
N LYS A 439 -4.59 12.59 -12.85
CA LYS A 439 -3.34 13.02 -12.19
C LYS A 439 -2.25 11.95 -12.29
N GLU A 440 -2.58 10.70 -12.02
CA GLU A 440 -1.65 9.56 -12.12
C GLU A 440 -1.14 9.36 -13.55
N ARG A 441 -2.04 9.43 -14.55
CA ARG A 441 -1.69 9.26 -15.96
C ARG A 441 -0.79 10.39 -16.48
N ARG A 442 -1.14 11.65 -16.18
CA ARG A 442 -0.33 12.83 -16.55
C ARG A 442 1.06 12.76 -15.93
N ARG A 443 1.15 12.46 -14.63
CA ARG A 443 2.40 12.28 -13.91
C ARG A 443 3.26 11.17 -14.53
N CYS A 444 2.68 10.00 -14.78
CA CYS A 444 3.40 8.88 -15.40
C CYS A 444 3.92 9.22 -16.81
N LYS A 445 3.09 9.89 -17.62
CA LYS A 445 3.46 10.38 -18.95
C LYS A 445 4.62 11.37 -18.90
N GLU A 446 4.57 12.35 -18.00
CA GLU A 446 5.66 13.31 -17.79
C GLU A 446 6.96 12.60 -17.38
N PHE A 447 6.89 11.61 -16.48
CA PHE A 447 8.09 10.88 -16.06
C PHE A 447 8.70 10.08 -17.22
N ILE A 448 7.87 9.46 -18.06
CA ILE A 448 8.33 8.79 -19.30
C ILE A 448 9.00 9.80 -20.23
N GLN A 449 8.41 10.98 -20.42
CA GLN A 449 8.98 12.02 -21.27
C GLN A 449 10.35 12.49 -20.76
N TRP A 450 10.49 12.74 -19.46
CA TRP A 450 11.78 13.11 -18.86
C TRP A 450 12.81 11.98 -18.95
N LEU A 451 12.39 10.73 -18.76
CA LEU A 451 13.27 9.58 -18.93
C LEU A 451 13.81 9.52 -20.37
N LEU A 452 12.94 9.64 -21.38
CA LEU A 452 13.35 9.63 -22.79
C LEU A 452 14.20 10.86 -23.15
N ALA A 453 13.92 12.02 -22.56
CA ALA A 453 14.74 13.22 -22.73
C ALA A 453 16.14 13.04 -22.13
N GLN A 454 16.26 12.38 -20.97
CA GLN A 454 17.54 12.08 -20.31
C GLN A 454 18.47 11.24 -21.19
N ARG A 455 17.90 10.35 -22.01
CA ARG A 455 18.66 9.57 -23.00
C ARG A 455 19.32 10.47 -24.06
N ARG A 456 18.74 11.65 -24.33
CA ARG A 456 19.21 12.61 -25.34
C ARG A 456 20.14 13.69 -24.76
N GLY A 457 20.14 13.90 -23.44
CA GLY A 457 21.00 14.87 -22.77
C GLY A 457 20.45 15.32 -21.41
N SER A 458 20.96 16.43 -20.89
CA SER A 458 20.45 17.05 -19.67
C SER A 458 18.98 17.47 -19.83
N VAL A 459 18.18 17.27 -18.78
CA VAL A 459 16.76 17.66 -18.78
C VAL A 459 16.58 18.90 -17.92
N THR A 460 15.87 19.89 -18.46
CA THR A 460 15.48 21.10 -17.73
C THR A 460 14.05 20.96 -17.24
N ILE A 461 13.86 21.12 -15.93
CA ILE A 461 12.55 21.19 -15.29
C ILE A 461 12.48 22.56 -14.61
N PRO A 462 11.90 23.58 -15.27
CA PRO A 462 12.06 24.97 -14.85
C PRO A 462 11.36 25.28 -13.53
N ASP A 463 10.14 24.78 -13.33
CA ASP A 463 9.31 25.07 -12.16
C ASP A 463 8.63 23.81 -11.63
N ILE A 464 8.81 23.54 -10.33
CA ILE A 464 8.13 22.47 -9.57
C ILE A 464 7.33 23.01 -8.39
N SER A 465 7.25 24.34 -8.20
CA SER A 465 6.60 24.98 -7.05
C SER A 465 5.11 24.63 -6.92
N LYS A 466 4.45 24.34 -8.04
CA LYS A 466 3.03 23.98 -8.10
C LYS A 466 2.76 22.47 -7.99
N ARG A 467 3.81 21.66 -7.82
CA ARG A 467 3.70 20.21 -7.78
C ARG A 467 3.56 19.71 -6.34
N ASP A 468 2.65 18.78 -6.12
CA ASP A 468 2.45 18.09 -4.84
C ASP A 468 3.21 16.75 -4.74
N ASP A 469 3.89 16.36 -5.82
CA ASP A 469 4.52 15.05 -6.01
C ASP A 469 6.05 15.10 -6.05
N SER A 470 6.65 16.23 -5.68
CA SER A 470 8.10 16.43 -5.75
C SER A 470 8.70 17.00 -4.46
N THR A 471 9.95 16.64 -4.18
CA THR A 471 10.82 17.25 -3.17
C THR A 471 12.12 17.70 -3.85
N GLU A 472 12.48 18.97 -3.72
CA GLU A 472 13.71 19.55 -4.27
C GLU A 472 14.86 19.44 -3.27
N MET A 473 16.03 19.03 -3.72
CA MET A 473 17.23 18.95 -2.90
C MET A 473 18.43 19.59 -3.60
N HIS A 474 19.10 20.49 -2.90
CA HIS A 474 20.38 21.05 -3.32
C HIS A 474 21.53 20.18 -2.79
N ILE A 475 22.30 19.58 -3.70
CA ILE A 475 23.45 18.75 -3.34
C ILE A 475 24.73 19.59 -3.49
N PRO A 476 25.57 19.71 -2.44
CA PRO A 476 26.87 20.36 -2.55
C PRO A 476 27.73 19.73 -3.67
N GLU A 477 28.47 20.56 -4.42
CA GLU A 477 29.22 20.11 -5.61
C GLU A 477 30.18 18.95 -5.31
N ASN A 478 30.88 19.00 -4.16
CA ASN A 478 31.80 17.93 -3.72
C ASN A 478 31.08 16.63 -3.32
N CYS A 479 29.77 16.66 -3.12
CA CYS A 479 28.95 15.50 -2.74
C CYS A 479 28.20 14.90 -3.94
N LYS A 480 28.05 15.60 -5.06
CA LYS A 480 27.25 15.15 -6.22
C LYS A 480 27.67 13.77 -6.73
N GLY A 481 28.95 13.55 -6.97
CA GLY A 481 29.45 12.25 -7.44
C GLY A 481 29.25 11.12 -6.42
N TRP A 482 29.25 11.44 -5.12
CA TRP A 482 29.01 10.48 -4.04
C TRP A 482 27.55 10.07 -3.95
N VAL A 483 26.65 11.06 -3.92
CA VAL A 483 25.19 10.84 -3.84
C VAL A 483 24.65 10.17 -5.10
N THR A 484 25.17 10.56 -6.28
CA THR A 484 24.71 9.98 -7.55
C THR A 484 25.26 8.56 -7.75
N GLY A 485 26.51 8.33 -7.34
CA GLY A 485 27.21 7.07 -7.55
C GLY A 485 27.68 6.86 -8.99
N ASN A 486 28.47 5.81 -9.19
CA ASN A 486 28.99 5.48 -10.51
C ASN A 486 27.84 5.16 -11.48
N ARG A 487 27.68 5.98 -12.53
CA ARG A 487 26.57 5.89 -13.49
C ARG A 487 25.20 5.86 -12.80
N GLY A 488 25.00 6.63 -11.73
CA GLY A 488 23.72 6.70 -11.04
C GLY A 488 23.38 5.45 -10.21
N SER A 489 24.36 4.66 -9.77
CA SER A 489 24.10 3.42 -9.01
C SER A 489 23.39 3.69 -7.68
N GLU A 490 23.81 4.73 -6.97
CA GLU A 490 23.29 5.05 -5.63
C GLU A 490 21.89 5.65 -5.71
N LEU A 491 21.62 6.50 -6.70
CA LEU A 491 20.24 6.95 -6.98
C LEU A 491 19.33 5.76 -7.24
N ARG A 492 19.73 4.83 -8.12
CA ARG A 492 18.91 3.65 -8.44
C ARG A 492 18.67 2.74 -7.23
N ARG A 493 19.67 2.60 -6.35
CA ARG A 493 19.52 1.87 -5.08
C ARG A 493 18.46 2.53 -4.20
N MET A 494 18.60 3.83 -3.94
CA MET A 494 17.66 4.59 -3.12
C MET A 494 16.25 4.64 -3.73
N GLU A 495 16.12 4.78 -5.05
CA GLU A 495 14.84 4.69 -5.78
C GLU A 495 14.15 3.35 -5.54
N GLN A 496 14.90 2.25 -5.60
CA GLN A 496 14.36 0.90 -5.39
C GLN A 496 13.94 0.65 -3.94
N GLU A 497 14.72 1.16 -2.97
CA GLU A 497 14.44 1.02 -1.54
C GLU A 497 13.20 1.81 -1.13
N THR A 498 13.06 3.04 -1.63
CA THR A 498 12.05 3.99 -1.17
C THR A 498 10.82 4.10 -2.09
N GLY A 499 10.89 3.55 -3.31
CA GLY A 499 9.77 3.55 -4.26
C GLY A 499 9.56 4.91 -4.96
N VAL A 500 10.62 5.68 -5.15
CA VAL A 500 10.57 7.02 -5.76
C VAL A 500 11.24 7.03 -7.14
N TYR A 501 11.05 8.11 -7.88
CA TYR A 501 11.79 8.42 -9.10
C TYR A 501 12.66 9.66 -8.86
N MET A 502 13.98 9.52 -8.98
CA MET A 502 14.93 10.58 -8.69
C MET A 502 15.65 11.03 -9.96
N PHE A 503 15.86 12.33 -10.05
CA PHE A 503 16.38 12.93 -11.27
C PHE A 503 17.24 14.16 -10.99
N MET A 504 18.44 14.20 -11.60
CA MET A 504 19.26 15.42 -11.65
C MET A 504 18.77 16.29 -12.81
N ALA A 505 18.11 17.41 -12.51
CA ALA A 505 17.55 18.32 -13.50
C ALA A 505 18.21 19.70 -13.41
N LEU A 506 18.23 20.40 -14.53
CA LEU A 506 18.54 21.82 -14.57
C LEU A 506 17.30 22.64 -14.22
N ASP A 507 17.47 23.69 -13.44
CA ASP A 507 16.43 24.70 -13.21
C ASP A 507 16.35 25.71 -14.37
N ALA A 508 15.52 26.74 -14.21
CA ALA A 508 15.39 27.81 -15.22
C ALA A 508 16.67 28.64 -15.41
N ARG A 509 17.61 28.60 -14.46
CA ARG A 509 18.90 29.30 -14.49
C ARG A 509 20.04 28.41 -15.01
N GLY A 510 19.77 27.13 -15.22
CA GLY A 510 20.77 26.13 -15.61
C GLY A 510 21.54 25.54 -14.42
N GLU A 511 21.10 25.78 -13.19
CA GLU A 511 21.70 25.17 -12.00
C GLU A 511 21.16 23.75 -11.81
N GLU A 512 22.07 22.82 -11.49
CA GLU A 512 21.74 21.41 -11.34
C GLU A 512 21.26 21.09 -9.93
N ARG A 513 20.12 20.42 -9.83
CA ARG A 513 19.46 20.02 -8.57
C ARG A 513 18.95 18.60 -8.64
N LEU A 514 18.86 17.94 -7.48
CA LEU A 514 18.18 16.65 -7.37
C LEU A 514 16.69 16.91 -7.10
N ILE A 515 15.83 16.25 -7.86
CA ILE A 515 14.39 16.25 -7.62
C ILE A 515 13.95 14.81 -7.33
N ILE A 516 13.23 14.64 -6.23
CA ILE A 516 12.63 13.37 -5.81
C ILE A 516 11.14 13.40 -6.14
N PHE A 517 10.72 12.64 -7.15
CA PHE A 517 9.33 12.50 -7.56
C PHE A 517 8.70 11.23 -6.97
N CYS A 518 7.53 11.37 -6.34
CA CYS A 518 6.69 10.24 -5.93
C CYS A 518 5.30 10.75 -5.57
N ASN A 519 4.26 9.94 -5.80
CA ASN A 519 2.93 10.15 -5.27
C ASN A 519 2.89 10.17 -3.73
N ASP A 520 3.68 9.30 -3.11
CA ASP A 520 3.69 9.10 -1.66
C ASP A 520 4.69 10.08 -1.00
N PRO A 521 4.22 11.07 -0.22
CA PRO A 521 5.12 11.94 0.54
C PRO A 521 5.91 11.17 1.61
N GLY A 522 5.42 10.02 2.06
CA GLY A 522 5.98 9.24 3.16
C GLY A 522 5.68 9.82 4.54
N SER A 523 6.39 9.33 5.54
CA SER A 523 6.36 9.84 6.92
C SER A 523 7.76 9.77 7.54
N LYS A 524 7.94 10.34 8.74
CA LYS A 524 9.21 10.26 9.48
C LYS A 524 9.64 8.82 9.81
N SER A 525 8.69 7.90 9.96
CA SER A 525 8.92 6.49 10.29
C SER A 525 8.86 5.57 9.07
N SER A 526 8.17 5.97 7.99
CA SER A 526 8.00 5.15 6.79
C SER A 526 9.33 4.88 6.10
N PRO A 527 9.63 3.62 5.72
CA PRO A 527 10.80 3.31 4.89
C PRO A 527 10.61 3.67 3.41
N ARG A 528 9.45 4.25 3.04
CA ARG A 528 9.08 4.55 1.65
C ARG A 528 8.59 5.99 1.48
N GLY A 529 8.50 6.42 0.23
CA GLY A 529 8.05 7.75 -0.17
C GLY A 529 9.15 8.80 -0.14
N ARG A 530 8.79 10.04 -0.47
CA ARG A 530 9.75 11.14 -0.64
C ARG A 530 10.57 11.44 0.60
N MET A 531 9.94 11.47 1.79
CA MET A 531 10.64 11.68 3.07
C MET A 531 11.66 10.59 3.40
N ALA A 532 11.45 9.35 2.96
CA ALA A 532 12.42 8.28 3.15
C ALA A 532 13.64 8.50 2.23
N ALA A 533 13.39 8.83 0.95
CA ALA A 533 14.45 9.12 -0.01
C ALA A 533 15.29 10.34 0.38
N GLU A 534 14.64 11.42 0.83
CA GLU A 534 15.29 12.64 1.31
C GLU A 534 16.23 12.36 2.49
N ARG A 535 15.82 11.50 3.43
CA ARG A 535 16.68 11.09 4.55
C ARG A 535 17.91 10.34 4.07
N LEU A 536 17.76 9.37 3.16
CA LEU A 536 18.89 8.62 2.60
C LEU A 536 19.88 9.55 1.87
N VAL A 537 19.39 10.51 1.11
CA VAL A 537 20.24 11.50 0.43
C VAL A 537 20.99 12.37 1.44
N ASN A 538 20.30 12.87 2.46
CA ASN A 538 20.92 13.68 3.52
C ASN A 538 21.98 12.88 4.31
N GLU A 539 21.71 11.61 4.61
CA GLU A 539 22.68 10.70 5.25
C GLU A 539 23.95 10.56 4.41
N MET A 540 23.82 10.37 3.09
CA MET A 540 24.97 10.29 2.17
C MET A 540 25.77 11.59 2.10
N ILE A 541 25.10 12.74 2.09
CA ILE A 541 25.76 14.05 2.12
C ILE A 541 26.55 14.21 3.43
N GLN A 542 25.92 13.89 4.56
CA GLN A 542 26.57 13.99 5.87
C GLN A 542 27.76 13.04 5.99
N GLU A 543 27.66 11.81 5.48
CA GLU A 543 28.77 10.86 5.43
C GLU A 543 29.96 11.44 4.66
N LYS A 544 29.72 11.98 3.46
CA LYS A 544 30.78 12.56 2.63
C LYS A 544 31.44 13.77 3.26
N LEU A 545 30.66 14.66 3.88
CA LEU A 545 31.17 15.86 4.54
C LEU A 545 32.00 15.52 5.78
N ARG A 546 31.64 14.47 6.52
CA ARG A 546 32.46 13.97 7.65
C ARG A 546 33.80 13.41 7.18
N ASP A 547 33.80 12.66 6.09
CA ASP A 547 35.02 12.10 5.50
C ASP A 547 35.96 13.19 4.96
N ASP A 548 35.42 14.27 4.39
CA ASP A 548 36.22 15.41 3.92
C ASP A 548 36.75 16.29 5.08
N GLY A 549 35.96 16.48 6.14
CA GLY A 549 36.35 17.24 7.33
C GLY A 549 37.47 16.58 8.16
N GLY A 550 37.70 15.28 7.99
CA GLY A 550 38.75 14.51 8.68
C GLY A 550 40.15 14.60 8.06
N ARG A 551 40.33 15.32 6.93
CA ARG A 551 41.61 15.37 6.19
C ARG A 551 42.48 16.60 6.47
N GLY A 552 42.15 17.40 7.47
CA GLY A 552 43.00 18.49 7.96
C GLY A 552 43.95 18.05 9.07
N GLY A 553 44.95 17.20 8.78
CA GLY A 553 46.05 16.98 9.73
C GLY A 553 46.76 15.62 9.66
N LYS A 554 48.02 15.68 9.22
CA LYS A 554 49.14 14.73 9.40
C LYS A 554 49.23 13.52 8.47
N ASP A 555 50.28 13.59 7.66
CA ASP A 555 51.15 12.47 7.29
C ASP A 555 51.16 11.35 8.34
N SER A 556 50.59 10.21 7.97
CA SER A 556 51.10 8.92 8.42
C SER A 556 50.68 7.82 7.45
N ARG A 557 51.70 7.17 6.90
CA ARG A 557 51.60 5.99 6.07
C ARG A 557 50.92 4.83 6.82
N SER A 558 49.96 4.21 6.14
CA SER A 558 49.54 2.78 6.21
C SER A 558 48.48 2.40 7.26
N PRO A 559 47.78 1.23 7.15
CA PRO A 559 47.62 0.30 6.02
C PRO A 559 46.15 -0.07 5.69
N SER A 560 45.96 -0.64 4.50
CA SER A 560 44.81 -1.42 4.02
C SER A 560 43.92 -2.08 5.09
N ARG A 561 42.62 -1.73 5.11
CA ARG A 561 41.58 -2.48 5.84
C ARG A 561 41.49 -3.91 5.30
N ARG A 562 42.02 -4.83 6.10
CA ARG A 562 41.85 -6.28 5.99
C ARG A 562 40.37 -6.62 6.05
N ARG A 563 39.88 -7.26 4.99
CA ARG A 563 38.74 -8.18 5.02
C ARG A 563 39.01 -9.28 6.05
N SER A 564 38.09 -9.51 6.98
CA SER A 564 38.03 -10.75 7.76
C SER A 564 37.40 -11.86 6.90
N PRO A 565 38.12 -12.94 6.57
CA PRO A 565 37.58 -14.05 5.80
C PRO A 565 37.00 -15.11 6.72
N SER A 566 35.74 -15.50 6.49
CA SER A 566 35.18 -16.73 7.04
C SER A 566 35.83 -17.94 6.38
N ARG A 567 36.36 -18.82 7.23
CA ARG A 567 36.96 -20.14 6.97
C ARG A 567 36.29 -20.92 5.83
N ARG A 568 37.11 -21.40 4.88
CA ARG A 568 37.09 -22.80 4.40
C ARG A 568 38.48 -23.23 3.92
N ARG A 569 39.04 -24.20 4.65
CA ARG A 569 40.10 -25.16 4.27
C ARG A 569 39.83 -25.67 2.84
N SER A 570 40.77 -25.93 1.93
CA SER A 570 42.09 -26.58 2.01
C SER A 570 42.81 -26.43 0.63
N PRO A 571 44.09 -26.83 0.49
CA PRO A 571 45.11 -25.99 -0.13
C PRO A 571 45.47 -26.33 -1.58
N SER A 572 45.88 -25.27 -2.28
CA SER A 572 46.65 -25.29 -3.51
C SER A 572 48.04 -25.90 -3.28
N ARG A 573 48.55 -26.63 -4.27
CA ARG A 573 49.98 -26.66 -4.57
C ARG A 573 50.20 -26.75 -6.06
N ARG A 574 50.54 -25.61 -6.67
CA ARG A 574 51.34 -25.56 -7.89
C ARG A 574 52.17 -24.28 -7.84
N LYS A 575 53.48 -24.45 -7.71
CA LYS A 575 54.45 -24.16 -8.78
C LYS A 575 55.84 -24.24 -8.16
N ASP A 576 56.68 -25.10 -8.70
CA ASP A 576 58.01 -24.62 -9.01
C ASP A 576 58.51 -25.26 -10.31
N SER A 577 59.09 -24.42 -11.14
CA SER A 577 59.54 -24.71 -12.49
C SER A 577 61.05 -24.86 -12.47
N ARG A 578 61.57 -26.08 -12.62
CA ARG A 578 62.95 -26.29 -13.09
C ARG A 578 63.05 -27.45 -14.08
N ARG A 579 63.72 -27.13 -15.18
CA ARG A 579 64.13 -27.95 -16.32
C ARG A 579 64.67 -29.34 -15.95
N ARG A 580 64.27 -30.36 -16.73
CA ARG A 580 65.12 -31.37 -17.42
C ARG A 580 64.23 -32.44 -18.07
N SER A 581 64.31 -32.61 -19.39
CA SER A 581 63.90 -33.84 -20.11
C SER A 581 65.04 -34.88 -20.06
N PRO A 582 64.93 -36.12 -20.59
CA PRO A 582 63.83 -37.11 -20.81
C PRO A 582 64.17 -38.44 -20.02
N PRO A 583 63.73 -39.72 -20.29
CA PRO A 583 62.88 -40.32 -21.34
C PRO A 583 61.87 -41.46 -20.93
N ARG A 584 61.07 -41.90 -21.92
CA ARG A 584 60.56 -43.27 -22.27
C ARG A 584 60.12 -44.30 -21.19
N ARG A 585 58.85 -44.75 -21.30
CA ARG A 585 58.32 -46.16 -21.42
C ARG A 585 56.85 -46.17 -20.92
N ASP A 586 55.84 -46.43 -21.75
CA ASP A 586 55.34 -47.74 -22.24
C ASP A 586 54.34 -48.42 -21.26
N SER A 587 53.32 -49.04 -21.87
CA SER A 587 52.32 -49.98 -21.32
C SER A 587 50.94 -49.50 -20.79
N ARG A 588 49.93 -49.77 -21.65
CA ARG A 588 48.78 -50.69 -21.47
C ARG A 588 47.60 -50.35 -20.52
N SER A 589 46.42 -50.32 -21.16
CA SER A 589 45.15 -51.04 -20.80
C SER A 589 44.40 -50.57 -19.55
N ARG A 590 43.08 -50.65 -19.37
CA ARG A 590 41.97 -51.42 -19.97
C ARG A 590 40.67 -50.78 -19.40
N SER A 591 39.70 -50.42 -20.23
CA SER A 591 38.34 -51.02 -20.30
C SER A 591 37.44 -51.04 -19.03
N GLY A 592 36.18 -50.65 -19.22
CA GLY A 592 35.01 -51.16 -18.47
C GLY A 592 34.07 -50.05 -17.97
N ARG A 593 33.09 -49.59 -18.77
CA ARG A 593 31.68 -50.05 -18.75
C ARG A 593 31.10 -50.25 -17.34
N ARG A 594 30.23 -49.33 -16.91
CA ARG A 594 28.77 -49.51 -16.97
C ARG A 594 28.08 -48.14 -16.95
#